data_AF-A0AAD7N7R7-F1
#
_entry.id   AF-A0AAD7N7R7-F1
#
_cell.length_a   1.000
_cell.length_b   1.000
_cell.length_c   1.000
_cell.angle_alpha   90.00
_cell.angle_beta   90.00
_cell.angle_gamma   90.00
#
_symmetry.space_group_name_H-M   'P 1'
#
loop_
_entity.id
_entity.type
_entity.pdbx_description
1 polymer ?
#
loop_
_entity_poly.entity_id
_entity_poly.type
_entity_poly.pdbx_seq_one_letter_code
_entity_poly.pdbx_strand_id
1 'polypeptide(L)'
;MPKGIPTPEPGDDEPKYFTVVQPYPLNANWELLHDYITFGRWIAGCIGPEPFFALFYKPSALQARGQVLLEINREYAHPERLLGEHRWSDFLCNPSQEEAGRVSQIFYSVYNTGRSAQKDGPTVCANK
;
A
#
# COMPACT_ATOMS: atom_id res chain seq x y z
N MET A 1 33.28 11.51 13.52
CA MET A 1 31.89 11.62 13.00
C MET A 1 30.97 11.75 14.19
N PRO A 2 30.08 12.76 14.27
CA PRO A 2 29.06 12.77 15.31
C PRO A 2 28.26 11.47 15.19
N LYS A 3 28.20 10.68 16.26
CA LYS A 3 27.32 9.50 16.30
C LYS A 3 25.90 10.04 16.18
N GLY A 4 25.23 9.71 15.07
CA GLY A 4 23.84 10.09 14.86
C GLY A 4 23.02 9.69 16.08
N ILE A 5 22.19 10.61 16.56
CA ILE A 5 21.27 10.36 17.67
C ILE A 5 20.49 9.09 17.30
N PRO A 6 20.44 8.06 18.18
CA PRO A 6 19.66 6.86 17.91
C PRO A 6 18.25 7.28 17.52
N THR A 7 17.75 6.69 16.44
CA THR A 7 16.34 6.89 16.06
C THR A 7 15.49 6.46 17.25
N PRO A 8 14.54 7.28 17.72
CA PRO A 8 13.63 6.89 18.79
C PRO A 8 12.99 5.55 18.45
N GLU A 9 12.80 4.69 19.44
CA GLU A 9 12.01 3.48 19.23
C GLU A 9 10.63 3.85 18.69
N PRO A 10 10.05 3.01 17.81
CA PRO A 10 8.70 3.24 17.28
C PRO A 10 7.77 3.69 18.39
N GLY A 11 7.19 4.88 18.24
CA GLY A 11 6.20 5.36 19.19
C GLY A 11 4.95 4.48 19.14
N ASP A 12 4.21 4.40 20.24
CA ASP A 12 2.90 3.74 20.22
C ASP A 12 1.96 4.36 19.16
N ASP A 13 2.17 5.60 18.72
CA ASP A 13 1.33 6.26 17.72
C ASP A 13 1.58 5.82 16.26
N GLU A 14 2.40 4.79 16.02
CA GLU A 14 2.77 4.42 14.65
C GLU A 14 1.66 3.64 13.89
N PRO A 15 1.45 3.97 12.60
CA PRO A 15 0.42 3.36 11.76
C PRO A 15 0.73 1.90 11.39
N LYS A 16 -0.31 1.17 10.98
CA LYS A 16 -0.17 -0.21 10.49
C LYS A 16 0.24 -0.21 9.03
N TYR A 17 1.30 -0.97 8.71
CA TYR A 17 1.75 -1.12 7.33
C TYR A 17 1.29 -2.45 6.73
N PHE A 18 0.84 -2.40 5.48
CA PHE A 18 0.49 -3.57 4.70
C PHE A 18 1.24 -3.58 3.37
N THR A 19 1.55 -4.75 2.86
CA THR A 19 2.12 -4.93 1.52
C THR A 19 1.07 -5.50 0.59
N VAL A 20 0.84 -4.83 -0.53
CA VAL A 20 0.00 -5.33 -1.62
C VAL A 20 0.91 -5.87 -2.72
N VAL A 21 0.70 -7.13 -3.10
CA VAL A 21 1.38 -7.82 -4.19
C VAL A 21 0.44 -7.88 -5.39
N GLN A 22 0.95 -7.60 -6.59
CA GLN A 22 0.18 -7.46 -7.83
C GLN A 22 -0.98 -6.43 -7.68
N PRO A 23 -0.68 -5.17 -7.33
CA PRO A 23 -1.71 -4.18 -7.03
C PRO A 23 -2.61 -3.87 -8.23
N TYR A 24 -3.89 -3.60 -7.94
CA TYR A 24 -4.84 -3.01 -8.88
C TYR A 24 -4.70 -1.48 -8.87
N PRO A 25 -4.59 -0.76 -10.01
CA PRO A 25 -4.87 -1.23 -11.37
C PRO A 25 -3.69 -1.89 -12.09
N LEU A 26 -3.99 -2.60 -13.18
CA LEU A 26 -2.97 -3.30 -13.98
C LEU A 26 -1.99 -2.31 -14.56
N ASN A 27 -0.69 -2.60 -14.41
CA ASN A 27 0.40 -1.73 -14.90
C ASN A 27 0.32 -0.28 -14.40
N ALA A 28 -0.18 -0.09 -13.18
CA ALA A 28 -0.32 1.23 -12.55
C ALA A 28 0.97 2.05 -12.65
N ASN A 29 0.84 3.28 -13.15
CA ASN A 29 1.86 4.30 -13.04
C ASN A 29 1.56 5.17 -11.82
N TRP A 30 2.28 4.94 -10.74
CA TRP A 30 2.09 5.63 -9.45
C TRP A 30 2.41 7.13 -9.46
N GLU A 31 3.01 7.65 -10.55
CA GLU A 31 3.16 9.10 -10.77
C GLU A 31 1.91 9.73 -11.38
N LEU A 32 1.00 8.94 -11.96
CA LEU A 32 -0.26 9.41 -12.50
C LEU A 32 -1.33 9.44 -11.40
N LEU A 33 -1.89 10.63 -11.19
CA LEU A 33 -2.96 10.86 -10.21
C LEU A 33 -4.15 9.91 -10.43
N HIS A 34 -4.49 9.61 -11.68
CA HIS A 34 -5.59 8.71 -12.03
C HIS A 34 -5.41 7.30 -11.44
N ASP A 35 -4.21 6.71 -11.59
CA ASP A 35 -3.94 5.35 -11.14
C ASP A 35 -3.86 5.30 -9.62
N TYR A 36 -3.29 6.34 -9.01
CA TYR A 36 -3.29 6.53 -7.57
C TYR A 36 -4.70 6.60 -6.99
N ILE A 37 -5.58 7.43 -7.58
CA ILE A 37 -6.98 7.55 -7.14
C ILE A 37 -7.73 6.24 -7.34
N THR A 38 -7.51 5.56 -8.46
CA THR A 38 -8.14 4.26 -8.77
C THR A 38 -7.77 3.21 -7.73
N PHE A 39 -6.47 3.10 -7.41
CA PHE A 39 -5.99 2.24 -6.33
C PHE A 39 -6.60 2.62 -4.98
N GLY A 40 -6.56 3.91 -4.63
CA GLY A 40 -7.09 4.42 -3.36
C GLY A 40 -8.58 4.15 -3.18
N ARG A 41 -9.38 4.24 -4.25
CA ARG A 41 -10.81 3.91 -4.24
C ARG A 41 -11.07 2.44 -3.98
N TRP A 42 -10.26 1.55 -4.55
CA TRP A 42 -10.36 0.12 -4.26
C TRP A 42 -10.08 -0.18 -2.79
N ILE A 43 -8.98 0.36 -2.23
CA ILE A 43 -8.68 0.21 -0.81
C ILE A 43 -9.79 0.82 0.06
N ALA A 44 -10.27 2.02 -0.27
CA ALA A 44 -11.37 2.66 0.43
C ALA A 44 -12.69 1.87 0.35
N GLY A 45 -12.91 1.12 -0.74
CA GLY A 45 -14.03 0.19 -0.85
C GLY A 45 -13.95 -0.97 0.13
N CYS A 46 -12.74 -1.38 0.52
CA CYS A 46 -12.51 -2.46 1.48
C CYS A 46 -12.66 -1.97 2.94
N ILE A 47 -12.07 -0.81 3.26
CA ILE A 47 -11.89 -0.37 4.66
C ILE A 47 -12.58 0.97 5.02
N GLY A 48 -13.18 1.64 4.05
CA GLY A 48 -13.61 3.04 4.15
C GLY A 48 -12.49 4.03 3.78
N PRO A 49 -12.81 5.31 3.52
CA PRO A 49 -11.80 6.29 3.10
C PRO A 49 -10.92 6.81 4.25
N GLU A 50 -11.49 6.99 5.44
CA GLU A 50 -10.81 7.61 6.59
C GLU A 50 -9.55 6.86 7.08
N PRO A 51 -9.50 5.52 7.10
CA PRO A 51 -8.34 4.81 7.62
C PRO A 51 -7.13 4.79 6.67
N PHE A 52 -7.27 5.20 5.41
CA PHE A 52 -6.21 5.12 4.41
C PHE A 52 -5.38 6.41 4.39
N PHE A 53 -4.14 6.35 4.87
CA PHE A 53 -3.29 7.53 5.04
C PHE A 53 -2.37 7.78 3.85
N ALA A 54 -1.66 6.75 3.38
CA ALA A 54 -0.69 6.92 2.30
C ALA A 54 -0.39 5.62 1.53
N LEU A 55 0.06 5.80 0.29
CA LEU A 55 0.64 4.77 -0.56
C LEU A 55 2.13 5.07 -0.78
N PHE A 56 2.94 4.01 -0.64
CA PHE A 56 4.37 4.05 -0.89
C PHE A 56 4.70 3.07 -2.01
N TYR A 57 5.39 3.52 -3.05
CA TYR A 57 5.84 2.66 -4.13
C TYR A 57 7.35 2.81 -4.38
N LYS A 58 7.99 1.74 -4.85
CA LYS A 58 9.40 1.74 -5.25
C LYS A 58 9.54 1.35 -6.71
N PRO A 59 9.87 2.28 -7.61
CA PRO A 59 10.03 1.97 -9.03
C PRO A 59 11.31 1.17 -9.34
N SER A 60 12.37 1.31 -8.53
CA SER A 60 13.73 0.82 -8.87
C SER A 60 14.18 -0.45 -8.13
N ALA A 61 13.49 -0.87 -7.07
CA ALA A 61 13.90 -2.05 -6.31
C ALA A 61 13.45 -3.33 -7.04
N LEU A 62 14.40 -4.12 -7.51
CA LEU A 62 14.18 -5.43 -8.15
C LEU A 62 13.29 -6.37 -7.31
N GLN A 63 13.33 -6.24 -5.99
CA GLN A 63 12.53 -7.01 -5.04
C GLN A 63 11.11 -6.46 -4.81
N ALA A 64 10.82 -5.21 -5.22
CA ALA A 64 9.53 -4.55 -5.02
C ALA A 64 8.72 -4.38 -6.33
N ARG A 65 9.19 -4.95 -7.45
CA ARG A 65 8.44 -4.91 -8.71
C ARG A 65 7.11 -5.63 -8.53
N GLY A 66 6.01 -4.88 -8.70
CA GLY A 66 4.66 -5.39 -8.47
C GLY A 66 4.26 -5.42 -6.99
N GLN A 67 4.88 -4.61 -6.13
CA GLN A 67 4.48 -4.44 -4.74
C GLN A 67 4.33 -2.96 -4.37
N VAL A 68 3.38 -2.66 -3.49
CA VAL A 68 3.19 -1.33 -2.87
C VAL A 68 2.94 -1.47 -1.38
N LEU A 69 3.33 -0.45 -0.62
CA LEU A 69 3.07 -0.36 0.82
C LEU A 69 1.89 0.56 1.10
N LEU A 70 1.02 0.12 2.00
CA LEU A 70 -0.07 0.92 2.54
C LEU A 70 0.24 1.32 3.95
N GLU A 71 -0.06 2.57 4.26
CA GLU A 71 -0.11 3.08 5.62
C GLU A 71 -1.57 3.28 6.01
N ILE A 72 -2.00 2.51 6.99
CA ILE A 72 -3.37 2.49 7.51
C ILE A 72 -3.37 2.96 8.95
N ASN A 73 -4.41 3.69 9.34
CA ASN A 73 -4.65 4.09 10.72
C ASN A 73 -4.49 2.91 11.69
N ARG A 74 -3.66 3.08 12.74
CA ARG A 74 -3.44 2.07 13.79
C ARG A 74 -4.75 1.64 14.44
N GLU A 75 -5.66 2.58 14.65
CA GLU A 75 -6.97 2.37 15.30
C GLU A 75 -7.94 1.59 14.42
N TYR A 76 -7.61 1.35 13.14
CA TYR A 76 -8.43 0.51 12.29
C TYR A 76 -8.54 -0.91 12.85
N ALA A 77 -9.76 -1.27 13.26
CA ALA A 77 -10.05 -2.48 14.02
C ALA A 77 -10.25 -3.73 13.15
N HIS A 78 -10.41 -3.57 11.83
CA HIS A 78 -10.87 -4.64 10.93
C HIS A 78 -9.86 -5.01 9.82
N PRO A 79 -8.58 -5.28 10.14
CA PRO A 79 -7.56 -5.58 9.13
C PRO A 79 -7.90 -6.79 8.25
N GLU A 80 -8.75 -7.71 8.73
CA GLU A 80 -9.26 -8.85 7.98
C GLU A 80 -10.03 -8.47 6.70
N ARG A 81 -10.57 -7.25 6.62
CA ARG A 81 -11.21 -6.74 5.39
C ARG A 81 -10.22 -6.39 4.28
N LEU A 82 -8.96 -6.18 4.66
CA LEU A 82 -7.87 -5.88 3.74
C LEU A 82 -7.06 -7.14 3.43
N LEU A 83 -6.79 -7.97 4.44
CA LEU A 83 -5.89 -9.11 4.32
C LEU A 83 -6.41 -10.20 3.38
N GLY A 84 -5.46 -10.89 2.73
CA GLY A 84 -5.74 -12.06 1.90
C GLY A 84 -5.89 -11.72 0.43
N GLU A 85 -6.72 -12.53 -0.25
CA GLU A 85 -6.85 -12.54 -1.69
C GLU A 85 -8.00 -11.65 -2.17
N HIS A 86 -7.72 -10.79 -3.15
CA HIS A 86 -8.71 -9.95 -3.83
C HIS A 86 -8.70 -10.28 -5.31
N ARG A 87 -9.67 -11.07 -5.76
CA ARG A 87 -9.85 -11.38 -7.19
C ARG A 87 -10.49 -10.19 -7.87
N TRP A 88 -9.91 -9.76 -8.98
CA TRP A 88 -10.38 -8.54 -9.66
C TRP A 88 -11.76 -8.75 -10.28
N SER A 89 -12.09 -9.98 -10.66
CA SER A 89 -13.43 -10.39 -11.08
C SER A 89 -14.52 -10.13 -10.06
N ASP A 90 -14.18 -10.04 -8.77
CA ASP A 90 -15.17 -9.97 -7.69
C ASP A 90 -15.58 -8.52 -7.40
N PHE A 91 -14.73 -7.55 -7.73
CA PHE A 91 -14.97 -6.13 -7.46
C PHE A 91 -15.00 -5.24 -8.71
N LEU A 92 -14.52 -5.71 -9.87
CA LEU A 92 -14.67 -4.99 -11.13
C LEU A 92 -15.98 -5.39 -11.81
N CYS A 93 -16.79 -4.41 -12.21
CA CYS A 93 -18.07 -4.68 -12.88
C CYS A 93 -17.91 -5.29 -14.29
N ASN A 94 -16.82 -4.97 -15.01
CA ASN A 94 -16.56 -5.46 -16.35
C ASN A 94 -15.04 -5.57 -16.60
N PRO A 95 -14.37 -6.54 -15.95
CA PRO A 95 -12.93 -6.71 -16.11
C PRO A 95 -12.60 -7.10 -17.56
N SER A 96 -11.50 -6.57 -18.10
CA SER A 96 -10.93 -7.06 -19.35
C SER A 96 -10.46 -8.52 -19.22
N GLN A 97 -10.18 -9.18 -20.35
CA GLN A 97 -9.66 -10.56 -20.32
C GLN A 97 -8.35 -10.66 -19.53
N GLU A 98 -7.50 -9.63 -19.59
CA GLU A 98 -6.23 -9.59 -18.85
C GLU A 98 -6.44 -9.38 -17.35
N GLU A 99 -7.52 -8.72 -16.94
CA GLU A 99 -7.86 -8.43 -15.55
C GLU A 99 -8.67 -9.56 -14.90
N ALA A 100 -9.49 -10.28 -15.66
CA ALA A 100 -10.40 -11.29 -15.14
C ALA A 100 -9.70 -12.42 -14.36
N GLY A 101 -8.47 -12.76 -14.75
CA GLY A 101 -7.63 -13.74 -14.06
C GLY A 101 -6.70 -13.15 -13.00
N ARG A 102 -6.74 -11.83 -12.75
CA ARG A 102 -5.82 -11.16 -11.83
C ARG A 102 -6.31 -11.19 -10.41
N VAL A 103 -5.33 -11.17 -9.53
CA VAL A 103 -5.51 -11.28 -8.11
C VAL A 103 -4.50 -10.35 -7.45
N SER A 104 -4.98 -9.49 -6.56
CA SER A 104 -4.12 -8.76 -5.62
C SER A 104 -4.07 -9.54 -4.31
N GLN A 105 -2.90 -9.62 -3.67
CA GLN A 105 -2.76 -10.23 -2.36
C GLN A 105 -2.23 -9.23 -1.35
N ILE A 106 -2.83 -9.19 -0.17
CA ILE A 106 -2.47 -8.22 0.87
C ILE A 106 -2.03 -8.94 2.14
N PHE A 107 -0.86 -8.56 2.62
CA PHE A 107 -0.24 -9.10 3.83
C PHE A 107 0.14 -7.98 4.79
N TYR A 108 0.36 -8.34 6.05
CA TYR A 108 1.10 -7.47 6.95
C TYR A 108 2.49 -7.19 6.39
N SER A 109 2.90 -5.94 6.47
CA SER A 109 4.25 -5.53 6.11
C SER A 109 5.26 -6.01 7.14
N VAL A 110 6.51 -6.21 6.70
CA VAL A 110 7.67 -6.37 7.59
C VAL A 110 8.15 -5.04 8.17
N TYR A 111 7.69 -3.92 7.61
CA TYR A 111 7.97 -2.58 8.12
C TYR A 111 7.01 -2.25 9.23
N ASN A 112 7.57 -1.89 10.38
CA ASN A 112 6.79 -1.55 11.57
C ASN A 112 6.74 -0.05 11.79
N THR A 113 7.58 0.72 11.06
CA THR A 113 7.74 2.17 11.25
C THR A 113 7.83 2.91 9.93
N GLY A 114 7.30 4.14 9.90
CA GLY A 114 7.41 5.01 8.73
C GLY A 114 8.86 5.32 8.36
N ARG A 115 9.77 5.39 9.34
CA ARG A 115 11.20 5.55 9.06
C ARG A 115 11.81 4.32 8.41
N SER A 116 11.44 3.11 8.83
CA SER A 116 11.92 1.87 8.21
C SER A 116 11.43 1.75 6.77
N ALA A 117 10.17 2.10 6.53
CA ALA A 117 9.62 2.20 5.19
C ALA A 117 10.42 3.22 4.35
N GLN A 118 10.62 4.45 4.84
CA GLN A 118 11.35 5.52 4.15
C GLN A 118 12.83 5.22 3.89
N LYS A 119 13.52 4.55 4.83
CA LYS A 119 14.95 4.25 4.73
C LYS A 119 15.28 3.40 3.52
N ASP A 120 14.37 2.52 3.13
CA ASP A 120 14.56 1.68 1.96
C ASP A 120 14.12 2.38 0.65
N GLY A 121 13.81 3.67 0.70
CA GLY A 121 13.64 4.57 -0.47
C GLY A 121 12.31 4.53 -1.25
N PRO A 122 11.14 4.23 -0.66
CA PRO A 122 9.89 4.38 -1.39
C PRO A 122 9.56 5.84 -1.62
N THR A 123 9.10 6.15 -2.83
CA THR A 123 8.49 7.43 -3.15
C THR A 123 7.09 7.42 -2.54
N VAL A 124 6.79 8.44 -1.74
CA VAL A 124 5.43 8.67 -1.24
C VAL A 124 4.60 9.23 -2.39
N CYS A 125 3.53 8.54 -2.75
CA CYS A 125 2.49 9.15 -3.57
C CYS A 125 1.64 10.02 -2.65
N ALA A 126 1.95 11.31 -2.55
CA ALA A 126 1.10 12.26 -1.86
C ALA A 126 0.27 13.04 -2.88
N ASN A 127 -1.01 13.25 -2.59
CA ASN A 127 -1.79 14.30 -3.26
C ASN A 127 -1.09 15.64 -2.98
N LYS A 128 -0.62 16.32 -4.04
CA LYS A 128 -0.32 17.75 -3.99
C LYS A 128 -1.60 18.55 -4.18
#